data_AF-A0A3D5YWJ0-F1
#
_entry.id   AF-A0A3D5YWJ0-F1
#
_cell.length_a   1.000
_cell.length_b   1.000
_cell.length_c   1.000
_cell.angle_alpha   90.00
_cell.angle_beta   90.00
_cell.angle_gamma   90.00
#
_symmetry.space_group_name_H-M   'P 1'
#
loop_
_entity.id
_entity.type
_entity.pdbx_description
1 polymer ?
#
loop_
_entity_poly.entity_id
_entity_poly.type
_entity_poly.pdbx_seq_one_letter_code
_entity_poly.pdbx_strand_id
1 'polypeptide(L)'
;MNHRINSISLKLSTIISNKKKQMEKTALQMFTSTVKNDDEHIYIKPLCDFFKIDPENQGDKIKNDLILAKSSVKKPNKTLFGDNYPRLCLDKKGFIRWIQLLNPNIIDKNLRPSFLIYQELIFEFLYGAAEEQKMIGSLNAKLQNLKLDYSMIGNEIRTTQQKLFRALNNRYQYSIPFTHQKRTFEFPE
;
A
#
# COMPACT_ATOMS: atom_id res chain seq x y z
N MET A 1 -10.36 -10.42 -50.95
CA MET A 1 -11.23 -10.33 -49.75
C MET A 1 -10.46 -10.46 -48.44
N ASN A 2 -9.47 -11.35 -48.31
CA ASN A 2 -8.73 -11.61 -47.06
C ASN A 2 -7.93 -10.42 -46.48
N HIS A 3 -7.35 -9.54 -47.31
CA HIS A 3 -6.62 -8.36 -46.81
C HIS A 3 -7.51 -7.32 -46.09
N ARG A 4 -8.79 -7.22 -46.47
CA ARG A 4 -9.75 -6.27 -45.85
C ARG A 4 -10.19 -6.76 -44.47
N ILE A 5 -10.32 -8.07 -44.28
CA ILE A 5 -10.72 -8.69 -43.01
C ILE A 5 -9.58 -8.57 -41.98
N ASN A 6 -8.33 -8.81 -42.41
CA ASN A 6 -7.16 -8.69 -41.53
C ASN A 6 -6.91 -7.25 -41.04
N SER A 7 -7.12 -6.23 -41.90
CA SER A 7 -6.95 -4.83 -41.47
C SER A 7 -8.04 -4.35 -40.51
N ILE A 8 -9.27 -4.88 -40.62
CA ILE A 8 -10.36 -4.61 -39.69
C ILE A 8 -10.10 -5.27 -38.33
N SER A 9 -9.59 -6.52 -38.32
CA SER A 9 -9.22 -7.24 -37.09
C SER A 9 -8.08 -6.55 -36.31
N LEU A 10 -7.05 -6.06 -37.02
CA LEU A 10 -5.94 -5.29 -36.42
C LEU A 10 -6.41 -3.94 -35.85
N LYS A 11 -7.33 -3.24 -36.53
CA LYS A 11 -7.92 -1.99 -36.02
C LYS A 11 -8.78 -2.24 -34.78
N LEU A 12 -9.60 -3.29 -34.78
CA LEU A 12 -10.45 -3.65 -33.64
C LEU A 12 -9.62 -4.03 -32.41
N SER A 13 -8.58 -4.85 -32.55
CA SER A 13 -7.68 -5.22 -31.45
C SER A 13 -6.93 -4.01 -30.87
N THR A 14 -6.49 -3.08 -31.72
CA THR A 14 -5.84 -1.83 -31.28
C THR A 14 -6.82 -0.92 -30.52
N ILE A 15 -8.06 -0.80 -31.00
CA ILE A 15 -9.11 -0.02 -30.33
C ILE A 15 -9.47 -0.65 -28.97
N ILE A 16 -9.57 -1.97 -28.88
CA ILE A 16 -9.85 -2.69 -27.64
C ILE A 16 -8.71 -2.49 -26.63
N SER A 17 -7.46 -2.60 -27.07
CA SER A 17 -6.27 -2.37 -26.23
C SER A 17 -6.20 -0.94 -25.69
N ASN A 18 -6.44 0.06 -26.54
CA ASN A 18 -6.45 1.46 -26.13
C ASN A 18 -7.61 1.78 -25.18
N LYS A 19 -8.80 1.21 -25.41
CA LYS A 19 -9.95 1.35 -24.52
C LYS A 19 -9.67 0.71 -23.15
N LYS A 20 -9.00 -0.44 -23.12
CA LYS A 20 -8.57 -1.11 -21.88
C LYS A 20 -7.60 -0.25 -21.07
N LYS A 21 -6.54 0.26 -21.70
CA LYS A 21 -5.57 1.17 -21.05
C LYS A 21 -6.23 2.44 -20.49
N GLN A 22 -7.20 2.99 -21.22
CA GLN A 22 -7.94 4.16 -20.75
C GLN A 22 -8.80 3.84 -19.52
N MET A 23 -9.45 2.67 -19.47
CA MET A 23 -10.25 2.22 -18.32
C MET A 23 -9.38 1.99 -17.09
N GLU A 24 -8.22 1.36 -17.24
CA GLU A 24 -7.22 1.16 -16.18
C GLU A 24 -6.73 2.49 -15.61
N LYS A 25 -6.41 3.46 -16.47
CA LYS A 25 -5.97 4.79 -16.05
C LYS A 25 -7.03 5.51 -15.22
N THR A 26 -8.31 5.44 -15.63
CA THR A 26 -9.40 6.10 -14.91
C THR A 26 -9.67 5.43 -13.56
N ALA A 27 -9.66 4.10 -13.50
CA ALA A 27 -9.81 3.36 -12.23
C ALA A 27 -8.69 3.69 -11.24
N LEU A 28 -7.44 3.77 -11.73
CA LEU A 28 -6.28 4.13 -10.92
C LEU A 28 -6.35 5.56 -10.37
N GLN A 29 -6.79 6.52 -11.19
CA GLN A 29 -6.98 7.90 -10.75
C GLN A 29 -8.03 7.99 -9.64
N MET A 30 -9.16 7.29 -9.80
CA MET A 30 -10.22 7.24 -8.78
C MET A 30 -9.73 6.56 -7.50
N PHE A 31 -8.97 5.48 -7.60
CA PHE A 31 -8.39 4.80 -6.44
C PHE A 31 -7.46 5.74 -5.68
N THR A 32 -6.61 6.48 -6.40
CA THR A 32 -5.68 7.43 -5.80
C THR A 32 -6.41 8.57 -5.10
N SER A 33 -7.44 9.15 -5.73
CA SER A 33 -8.16 10.30 -5.18
C SER A 33 -9.06 9.97 -3.99
N THR A 34 -9.47 8.71 -3.84
CA THR A 34 -10.42 8.29 -2.79
C THR A 34 -9.75 7.49 -1.68
N VAL A 35 -9.05 6.41 -2.02
CA VAL A 35 -8.55 5.42 -1.04
C VAL A 35 -7.10 5.66 -0.68
N LYS A 36 -6.26 6.12 -1.62
CA LYS A 36 -4.83 6.33 -1.32
C LYS A 36 -4.59 7.56 -0.43
N ASN A 37 -5.43 8.59 -0.53
CA ASN A 37 -5.32 9.77 0.32
C ASN A 37 -5.63 9.45 1.80
N ASP A 38 -5.07 10.26 2.70
CA ASP A 38 -5.23 10.14 4.16
C ASP A 38 -6.51 10.83 4.68
N ASP A 39 -7.48 11.07 3.81
CA ASP A 39 -8.76 11.62 4.22
C ASP A 39 -9.46 10.61 5.15
N GLU A 40 -9.76 11.04 6.38
CA GLU A 40 -10.48 10.20 7.34
C GLU A 40 -11.87 9.84 6.85
N HIS A 41 -12.49 10.68 6.01
CA HIS A 41 -13.88 10.55 5.57
C HIS A 41 -13.99 10.72 4.05
N ILE A 42 -14.51 9.69 3.39
CA ILE A 42 -14.66 9.63 1.93
C ILE A 42 -16.14 9.79 1.58
N TYR A 43 -16.45 10.76 0.72
CA TYR A 43 -17.81 10.97 0.22
C TYR A 43 -18.18 9.91 -0.80
N ILE A 44 -19.37 9.30 -0.66
CA ILE A 44 -19.81 8.24 -1.58
C ILE A 44 -20.33 8.80 -2.91
N LYS A 45 -20.90 10.02 -2.89
CA LYS A 45 -21.61 10.60 -4.03
C LYS A 45 -20.73 10.70 -5.29
N PRO A 46 -19.51 11.26 -5.25
CA PRO A 46 -18.66 11.35 -6.45
C PRO A 46 -18.43 10.00 -7.12
N LEU A 47 -18.33 8.93 -6.33
CA LEU A 47 -18.13 7.59 -6.86
C LEU A 47 -19.42 7.00 -7.45
N CYS A 48 -20.55 7.22 -6.78
CA CYS A 48 -21.87 6.86 -7.31
C CYS A 48 -22.13 7.56 -8.65
N ASP A 49 -21.86 8.86 -8.74
CA ASP A 49 -22.02 9.64 -9.96
C ASP A 49 -21.12 9.10 -11.09
N PHE A 50 -19.88 8.74 -10.77
CA PHE A 50 -18.92 8.18 -11.72
C PHE A 50 -19.36 6.81 -12.28
N PHE A 51 -19.78 5.87 -11.42
CA PHE A 51 -20.22 4.53 -11.84
C PHE A 51 -21.71 4.47 -12.22
N LYS A 52 -22.42 5.62 -12.23
CA LYS A 52 -23.85 5.74 -12.49
C LYS A 52 -24.69 4.84 -11.57
N ILE A 53 -24.34 4.84 -10.29
CA ILE A 53 -25.07 4.16 -9.22
C ILE A 53 -25.95 5.20 -8.53
N ASP A 54 -27.18 4.81 -8.18
CA ASP A 54 -28.08 5.68 -7.42
C ASP A 54 -27.53 5.93 -5.99
N PRO A 55 -27.13 7.17 -5.65
CA PRO A 55 -26.55 7.49 -4.35
C PRO A 55 -27.56 7.41 -3.20
N GLU A 56 -28.86 7.61 -3.44
CA GLU A 56 -29.88 7.57 -2.39
C GLU A 56 -30.12 6.13 -1.94
N ASN A 57 -30.31 5.22 -2.91
CA ASN A 57 -30.43 3.80 -2.65
C ASN A 57 -29.19 3.23 -1.93
N GLN A 58 -27.98 3.65 -2.33
CA GLN A 58 -26.76 3.25 -1.61
C GLN A 58 -26.71 3.84 -0.21
N GLY A 59 -27.17 5.08 -0.03
CA GLY A 59 -27.26 5.70 1.29
C GLY A 59 -28.17 4.93 2.23
N ASP A 60 -29.30 4.41 1.74
CA ASP A 60 -30.21 3.61 2.56
C ASP A 60 -29.65 2.22 2.86
N LYS A 61 -28.99 1.58 1.90
CA LYS A 61 -28.25 0.33 2.15
C LYS A 61 -27.17 0.49 3.22
N ILE A 62 -26.43 1.59 3.18
CA ILE A 62 -25.39 1.91 4.17
C ILE A 62 -26.00 2.09 5.56
N LYS A 63 -27.09 2.84 5.69
CA LYS A 63 -27.78 3.05 6.98
C LYS A 63 -28.37 1.77 7.55
N ASN A 64 -28.82 0.86 6.69
CA ASN A 64 -29.43 -0.39 7.10
C ASN A 64 -28.40 -1.50 7.39
N ASP A 65 -27.14 -1.33 7.01
CA ASP A 65 -26.06 -2.28 7.33
C ASP A 65 -25.48 -2.00 8.72
N LEU A 66 -25.46 -3.03 9.57
CA LEU A 66 -25.07 -2.96 10.98
C LEU A 66 -23.65 -2.43 11.25
N ILE A 67 -22.73 -2.54 10.29
CA ILE A 67 -21.35 -2.07 10.43
C ILE A 67 -21.07 -0.85 9.57
N LEU A 68 -21.67 -0.70 8.37
CA LEU A 68 -21.51 0.54 7.58
C LEU A 68 -22.20 1.73 8.24
N ALA A 69 -23.36 1.51 8.88
CA ALA A 69 -24.09 2.57 9.57
C ALA A 69 -23.22 3.27 10.64
N LYS A 70 -22.41 2.49 11.37
CA LYS A 70 -21.50 2.99 12.42
C LYS A 70 -20.34 3.83 11.84
N SER A 71 -19.89 3.50 10.64
CA SER A 71 -18.84 4.24 9.92
C SER A 71 -19.37 5.44 9.13
N SER A 72 -20.69 5.65 9.12
CA SER A 72 -21.34 6.65 8.27
C SER A 72 -21.62 7.96 9.02
N VAL A 73 -21.26 9.08 8.39
CA VAL A 73 -21.48 10.43 8.92
C VAL A 73 -22.00 11.31 7.78
N LYS A 74 -22.72 12.39 8.10
CA LYS A 74 -23.03 13.44 7.12
C LYS A 74 -22.15 14.65 7.37
N LYS A 75 -21.38 15.08 6.36
CA LYS A 75 -20.51 16.26 6.44
C LYS A 75 -20.77 17.20 5.24
N PRO A 76 -20.70 18.53 5.43
CA PRO A 76 -20.72 19.48 4.33
C PRO A 76 -19.33 19.59 3.67
N ASN A 77 -19.27 19.84 2.36
CA ASN A 77 -18.00 20.15 1.67
C ASN A 77 -18.23 21.09 0.47
N LYS A 78 -18.02 22.39 0.72
CA LYS A 78 -18.19 23.44 -0.29
C LYS A 78 -17.23 23.29 -1.47
N THR A 79 -15.98 22.90 -1.20
CA THR A 79 -14.96 22.77 -2.25
C THR A 79 -15.31 21.68 -3.24
N LEU A 80 -15.87 20.56 -2.76
CA LEU A 80 -16.19 19.41 -3.59
C LEU A 80 -17.56 19.53 -4.29
N PHE A 81 -18.56 20.10 -3.61
CA PHE A 81 -19.94 20.11 -4.11
C PHE A 81 -20.49 21.49 -4.49
N GLY A 82 -19.74 22.57 -4.25
CA GLY A 82 -20.20 23.94 -4.48
C GLY A 82 -21.24 24.44 -3.47
N ASP A 83 -21.69 23.60 -2.55
CA ASP A 83 -22.69 23.88 -1.53
C ASP A 83 -22.27 23.41 -0.13
N ASN A 84 -22.97 23.89 0.89
CA ASN A 84 -22.79 23.44 2.28
C ASN A 84 -23.81 22.35 2.67
N TYR A 85 -24.39 21.64 1.71
CA TYR A 85 -25.38 20.62 2.03
C TYR A 85 -24.69 19.39 2.64
N PRO A 86 -25.16 18.87 3.79
CA PRO A 86 -24.54 17.73 4.44
C PRO A 86 -24.77 16.45 3.62
N ARG A 87 -23.69 15.83 3.16
CA ARG A 87 -23.70 14.63 2.32
C ARG A 87 -23.09 13.45 3.05
N LEU A 88 -23.55 12.24 2.71
CA LEU A 88 -23.09 11.00 3.30
C LEU A 88 -21.62 10.74 2.95
N CYS A 89 -20.83 10.50 3.98
CA CYS A 89 -19.46 10.02 3.89
C CYS A 89 -19.27 8.83 4.82
N LEU A 90 -18.27 8.01 4.49
CA LEU A 90 -17.84 6.86 5.28
C LEU A 90 -16.41 7.09 5.73
N ASP A 91 -16.06 6.57 6.90
CA ASP A 91 -14.63 6.43 7.22
C ASP A 91 -13.93 5.52 6.19
N LYS A 92 -12.60 5.57 6.14
CA LYS A 92 -11.81 4.81 5.15
C LYS A 92 -12.12 3.30 5.17
N LYS A 93 -12.33 2.70 6.35
CA LYS A 93 -12.64 1.26 6.49
C LYS A 93 -14.04 0.94 6.01
N GLY A 94 -15.02 1.77 6.39
CA GLY A 94 -16.41 1.69 5.97
C GLY A 94 -16.54 1.86 4.47
N PHE A 95 -15.82 2.82 3.88
CA PHE A 95 -15.80 3.04 2.44
C PHE A 95 -15.26 1.82 1.69
N ILE A 96 -14.11 1.30 2.11
CA ILE A 96 -13.53 0.09 1.52
C ILE A 96 -14.50 -1.09 1.60
N ARG A 97 -15.12 -1.33 2.77
CA ARG A 97 -16.12 -2.40 2.94
C ARG A 97 -17.32 -2.18 2.03
N TRP A 98 -17.83 -0.96 1.93
CA TRP A 98 -18.95 -0.63 1.06
C TRP A 98 -18.64 -0.97 -0.40
N ILE A 99 -17.46 -0.61 -0.90
CA ILE A 99 -17.04 -0.95 -2.27
C ILE A 99 -16.97 -2.45 -2.50
N GLN A 100 -16.46 -3.22 -1.54
CA GLN A 100 -16.38 -4.68 -1.67
C GLN A 100 -17.76 -5.35 -1.62
N LEU A 101 -18.76 -4.71 -1.01
CA LEU A 101 -20.15 -5.20 -0.96
C LEU A 101 -20.99 -4.81 -2.19
N LEU A 102 -20.54 -3.84 -3.00
CA LEU A 102 -21.26 -3.44 -4.21
C LEU A 102 -21.24 -4.57 -5.24
N ASN A 103 -22.44 -5.01 -5.64
CA ASN A 103 -22.61 -5.98 -6.72
C ASN A 103 -22.30 -5.33 -8.07
N PRO A 104 -21.26 -5.76 -8.82
CA PRO A 104 -20.89 -5.16 -10.11
C PRO A 104 -22.01 -5.19 -11.16
N ASN A 105 -23.01 -6.06 -10.99
CA ASN A 105 -24.14 -6.17 -11.93
C ASN A 105 -25.07 -4.95 -11.92
N ILE A 106 -25.07 -4.15 -10.84
CA ILE A 106 -25.87 -2.91 -10.77
C ILE A 106 -25.23 -1.77 -11.56
N ILE A 107 -23.97 -1.94 -12.00
CA ILE A 107 -23.21 -0.94 -12.74
C ILE A 107 -23.43 -1.15 -14.23
N ASP A 108 -23.48 -0.03 -14.96
CA ASP A 108 -23.58 -0.01 -16.41
C ASP A 108 -22.54 -0.93 -17.06
N LYS A 109 -22.95 -1.67 -18.09
CA LYS A 109 -22.11 -2.68 -18.76
C LYS A 109 -20.79 -2.09 -19.27
N ASN A 110 -20.76 -0.82 -19.66
CA ASN A 110 -19.55 -0.17 -20.16
C ASN A 110 -18.57 0.24 -19.06
N LEU A 111 -19.05 0.43 -17.84
CA LEU A 111 -18.25 0.88 -16.69
C LEU A 111 -17.85 -0.29 -15.77
N ARG A 112 -18.54 -1.43 -15.89
CA ARG A 112 -18.27 -2.63 -15.10
C ARG A 112 -16.82 -3.10 -15.14
N PRO A 113 -16.12 -3.13 -16.29
CA PRO A 113 -14.70 -3.53 -16.31
C PRO A 113 -13.83 -2.58 -15.46
N SER A 114 -14.05 -1.27 -15.57
CA SER A 114 -13.34 -0.26 -14.76
C SER A 114 -13.64 -0.42 -13.27
N PHE A 115 -14.87 -0.76 -12.91
CA PHE A 115 -15.24 -1.00 -11.52
C PHE A 115 -14.58 -2.25 -10.94
N LEU A 116 -14.49 -3.33 -11.71
CA LEU A 116 -13.79 -4.55 -11.27
C LEU A 116 -12.31 -4.27 -11.01
N ILE A 117 -11.65 -3.53 -11.90
CA ILE A 117 -10.26 -3.09 -11.69
C ILE A 117 -10.16 -2.22 -10.43
N TYR A 118 -11.12 -1.33 -10.20
CA TYR A 118 -11.15 -0.50 -8.99
C TYR A 118 -11.31 -1.35 -7.71
N GLN A 119 -12.17 -2.37 -7.71
CA GLN A 119 -12.30 -3.31 -6.59
C GLN A 119 -11.03 -4.14 -6.37
N GLU A 120 -10.36 -4.56 -7.44
CA GLU A 120 -9.09 -5.29 -7.41
C GLU A 120 -7.97 -4.43 -6.80
N LEU A 121 -7.82 -3.16 -7.23
CA LEU A 121 -6.86 -2.22 -6.65
C LEU A 121 -7.09 -1.99 -5.14
N ILE A 122 -8.35 -1.95 -4.70
CA ILE A 122 -8.67 -1.86 -3.26
C ILE A 122 -8.26 -3.14 -2.52
N PHE A 123 -8.45 -4.31 -3.14
CA PHE A 123 -8.04 -5.57 -2.56
C PHE A 123 -6.51 -5.67 -2.46
N GLU A 124 -5.79 -5.33 -3.53
CA GLU A 124 -4.32 -5.23 -3.52
C GLU A 124 -3.82 -4.24 -2.48
N PHE A 125 -4.49 -3.10 -2.30
CA PHE A 125 -4.13 -2.16 -1.24
C PHE A 125 -4.29 -2.75 0.17
N LEU A 126 -5.36 -3.50 0.42
CA LEU A 126 -5.59 -4.15 1.71
C LEU A 126 -4.60 -5.29 1.98
N TYR A 127 -4.36 -6.14 0.99
CA TYR A 127 -3.59 -7.36 1.16
C TYR A 127 -2.11 -7.21 0.81
N GLY A 128 -1.77 -6.32 -0.12
CA GLY A 128 -0.39 -5.92 -0.40
C GLY A 128 0.26 -5.30 0.83
N ALA A 129 -0.46 -4.45 1.56
CA ALA A 129 -0.01 -3.93 2.85
C ALA A 129 0.25 -5.07 3.87
N ALA A 130 -0.57 -6.13 3.88
CA ALA A 130 -0.38 -7.26 4.77
C ALA A 130 0.84 -8.13 4.40
N GLU A 131 1.11 -8.31 3.11
CA GLU A 131 2.32 -9.00 2.62
C GLU A 131 3.58 -8.19 2.89
N GLU A 132 3.55 -6.89 2.62
CA GLU A 132 4.62 -5.96 2.98
C GLU A 132 4.89 -5.98 4.49
N GLN A 133 3.84 -5.97 5.32
CA GLN A 133 3.99 -6.04 6.78
C GLN A 133 4.66 -7.35 7.22
N LYS A 134 4.31 -8.47 6.61
CA LYS A 134 4.98 -9.77 6.85
C LYS A 134 6.45 -9.72 6.42
N MET A 135 6.73 -9.12 5.27
CA MET A 135 8.09 -8.96 4.76
C MET A 135 8.92 -8.10 5.72
N ILE A 136 8.41 -6.93 6.12
CA ILE A 136 9.04 -6.04 7.10
C ILE A 136 9.30 -6.79 8.42
N GLY A 137 8.32 -7.56 8.90
CA GLY A 137 8.47 -8.39 10.10
C GLY A 137 9.61 -9.40 9.98
N SER A 138 9.67 -10.14 8.88
CA SER A 138 10.74 -11.14 8.63
C SER A 138 12.13 -10.50 8.46
N LEU A 139 12.22 -9.36 7.78
CA LEU A 139 13.46 -8.60 7.62
C LEU A 139 13.94 -8.04 8.96
N ASN A 140 13.04 -7.52 9.79
CA ASN A 140 13.37 -7.05 11.13
C ASN A 140 13.87 -8.19 12.02
N ALA A 141 13.22 -9.36 11.99
CA ALA A 141 13.69 -10.53 12.74
C ALA A 141 15.11 -10.95 12.28
N LYS A 142 15.34 -11.00 10.96
CA LYS A 142 16.66 -11.30 10.39
C LYS A 142 17.70 -10.26 10.81
N LEU A 143 17.34 -8.98 10.82
CA LEU A 143 18.22 -7.90 11.27
C LEU A 143 18.62 -8.05 12.75
N GLN A 144 17.68 -8.43 13.62
CA GLN A 144 18.00 -8.66 15.04
C GLN A 144 18.92 -9.87 15.23
N ASN A 145 18.72 -10.96 14.49
CA ASN A 145 19.63 -12.11 14.53
C ASN A 145 21.05 -11.73 14.08
N LEU A 146 21.18 -10.99 12.98
CA LEU A 146 22.48 -10.52 12.49
C LEU A 146 23.18 -9.61 13.50
N LYS A 147 22.44 -8.79 14.26
CA LYS A 147 23.01 -7.97 15.35
C LYS A 147 23.55 -8.83 16.50
N LEU A 148 22.84 -9.90 16.85
CA LEU A 148 23.30 -10.86 17.86
C LEU A 148 24.57 -11.58 17.40
N ASP A 149 24.58 -12.09 16.17
CA ASP A 149 25.74 -12.76 15.58
C ASP A 149 26.95 -11.82 15.55
N TYR A 150 26.76 -10.57 15.13
CA TYR A 150 27.82 -9.56 15.13
C TYR A 150 28.39 -9.31 16.53
N SER A 151 27.52 -9.23 17.55
CA SER A 151 27.94 -9.08 18.95
C SER A 151 28.75 -10.28 19.44
N MET A 152 28.30 -11.50 19.13
CA MET A 152 29.00 -12.73 19.47
C MET A 152 30.38 -12.80 18.82
N ILE A 153 30.45 -12.57 17.52
CA ILE A 153 31.71 -12.54 16.76
C ILE A 153 32.64 -11.45 17.33
N GLY A 154 32.12 -10.28 17.67
CA GLY A 154 32.89 -9.22 18.31
C GLY A 154 33.53 -9.64 19.64
N ASN A 155 32.79 -10.40 20.47
CA ASN A 155 33.31 -10.96 21.71
C ASN A 155 34.36 -12.06 21.46
N GLU A 156 34.16 -12.92 20.47
CA GLU A 156 35.12 -13.95 20.08
C GLU A 156 36.44 -13.35 19.57
N ILE A 157 36.37 -12.31 18.75
CA ILE A 157 37.54 -11.55 18.28
C ILE A 157 38.30 -10.99 19.48
N ARG A 158 37.61 -10.32 20.41
CA ARG A 158 38.24 -9.74 21.62
C ARG A 158 38.92 -10.82 22.46
N THR A 159 38.25 -11.96 22.66
CA THR A 159 38.78 -13.10 23.43
C THR A 159 40.01 -13.70 22.75
N THR A 160 39.96 -13.86 21.43
CA THR A 160 41.06 -14.41 20.64
C THR A 160 42.26 -13.48 20.62
N GLN A 161 42.04 -12.16 20.50
CA GLN A 161 43.09 -11.15 20.63
C GLN A 161 43.77 -11.20 21.99
N GLN A 162 43.01 -11.34 23.08
CA GLN A 162 43.58 -11.50 24.43
C GLN A 162 44.41 -12.78 24.57
N LYS A 163 43.92 -13.91 24.04
CA LYS A 163 44.66 -15.19 24.03
C LYS A 163 45.95 -15.07 23.24
N LEU A 164 45.90 -14.49 22.04
CA LEU A 164 47.08 -14.25 21.21
C LEU A 164 48.10 -13.36 21.93
N PHE A 165 47.63 -12.26 22.53
CA PHE A 165 48.49 -11.35 23.29
C PHE A 165 49.19 -12.06 24.45
N ARG A 166 48.46 -12.86 25.25
CA ARG A 166 49.05 -13.67 26.32
C ARG A 166 50.09 -14.66 25.79
N ALA A 167 49.79 -15.35 24.69
CA ALA A 167 50.70 -16.30 24.08
C ALA A 167 51.99 -15.63 23.57
N LEU A 168 51.88 -14.45 22.94
CA LEU A 168 53.02 -13.65 22.51
C LEU A 168 53.86 -13.17 23.71
N ASN A 169 53.25 -12.61 24.75
CA ASN A 169 53.98 -12.17 25.94
C ASN A 169 54.70 -13.32 26.64
N ASN A 170 54.05 -14.49 26.77
CA ASN A 170 54.68 -15.67 27.36
C ASN A 170 55.88 -16.16 26.56
N ARG A 171 55.77 -16.17 25.21
CA ARG A 171 56.84 -16.66 24.33
C ARG A 171 58.06 -15.74 24.34
N TYR A 172 57.85 -14.43 24.36
CA TYR A 172 58.93 -13.46 24.18
C TYR A 172 59.38 -12.76 25.48
N GLN A 173 58.79 -13.10 26.65
CA GLN A 173 59.11 -12.51 27.98
C GLN A 173 59.15 -10.97 28.01
N TYR A 174 58.47 -10.30 27.08
CA TYR A 174 58.50 -8.85 26.99
C TYR A 174 57.35 -8.24 27.82
N SER A 175 57.68 -7.52 28.89
CA SER A 175 56.81 -6.49 29.44
C SER A 175 56.86 -5.25 28.53
N ILE A 176 56.30 -5.32 27.33
CA ILE A 176 56.18 -4.12 26.48
C ILE A 176 54.79 -3.51 26.71
N PRO A 177 54.68 -2.33 27.34
CA PRO A 177 53.43 -1.58 27.39
C PRO A 177 53.18 -0.96 26.02
N PHE A 178 52.15 -1.43 25.32
CA PHE A 178 51.65 -0.72 24.14
C PHE A 178 50.66 0.33 24.59
N THR A 179 51.03 1.60 24.41
CA THR A 179 50.15 2.76 24.60
C THR A 179 48.91 2.61 23.73
N HIS A 180 47.74 2.59 24.36
CA HIS A 180 46.45 2.68 23.66
C HIS A 180 46.36 4.02 22.93
N GLN A 181 46.70 4.08 21.64
CA GLN A 181 46.19 5.13 20.79
C GLN A 181 44.68 4.92 20.63
N LYS A 182 43.88 5.71 21.36
CA LYS A 182 42.47 5.92 21.07
C LYS A 182 42.36 6.40 19.64
N ARG A 183 42.02 5.53 18.69
CA ARG A 183 41.43 5.97 17.42
C ARG A 183 39.97 6.27 17.71
N THR A 184 39.68 7.56 17.89
CA THR A 184 38.34 8.10 17.68
C THR A 184 37.97 7.85 16.23
N PHE A 185 37.01 6.96 16.00
CA PHE A 185 36.31 6.89 14.72
C PHE A 185 35.25 7.99 14.73
N GLU A 186 35.53 9.09 14.05
CA GLU A 186 34.50 10.05 13.66
C GLU A 186 33.73 9.45 12.48
N PHE A 187 32.41 9.36 12.61
CA PHE A 187 31.51 9.03 11.51
C PHE A 187 31.19 10.32 10.75
N PRO A 188 31.34 10.36 9.41
CA PRO A 188 30.79 11.46 8.63
C PRO A 188 29.27 11.36 8.60
N GLU A 189 28.61 12.51 8.79
CA GLU A 189 27.15 12.72 8.69
C GLU A 189 26.58 12.31 7.33
#